data_AF-A0A0M6ZV43-F1
#
_entry.id   AF-A0A0M6ZV43-F1
#
_cell.length_a   1.000
_cell.length_b   1.000
_cell.length_c   1.000
_cell.angle_alpha   90.00
_cell.angle_beta   90.00
_cell.angle_gamma   90.00
#
_symmetry.space_group_name_H-M   'P 1'
#
loop_
_entity.id
_entity.type
_entity.pdbx_description
1 polymer ?
#
loop_
_entity_poly.entity_id
_entity_poly.type
_entity_poly.pdbx_seq_one_letter_code
_entity_poly.pdbx_strand_id
1 'polypeptide(L)'
;MHALRQPITAVVIVFWFFFWLLNGLDKFFARQNVGFVHWWGNHRVEKFTMYFDRLALDPALVEATLIFAGLVEFGAAGFFVWAAIKLLRGEPGVAYRTDLAITVSIAVFLGFTIFDVIVGDRAELLEHSTYIGVLLVSFLAVSAESFFRHLKDLDSQSTLNRHYPPKA
;
A
#
# COMPACT_ATOMS: atom_id res chain seq x y z
N MET A 1 18.09 -2.57 -15.61
CA MET A 1 17.41 -1.66 -14.65
C MET A 1 17.38 -2.34 -13.28
N HIS A 2 17.73 -1.65 -12.19
CA HIS A 2 17.81 -2.24 -10.84
C HIS A 2 16.47 -2.85 -10.37
N ALA A 3 15.34 -2.28 -10.78
CA ALA A 3 14.00 -2.82 -10.53
C ALA A 3 13.80 -4.25 -11.08
N LEU A 4 14.45 -4.62 -12.19
CA LEU A 4 14.37 -5.98 -12.74
C LEU A 4 15.12 -7.02 -11.90
N ARG A 5 15.95 -6.60 -10.93
CA ARG A 5 16.60 -7.51 -9.97
C ARG A 5 15.71 -7.83 -8.77
N GLN A 6 14.63 -7.05 -8.56
CA GLN A 6 13.70 -7.21 -7.44
C GLN A 6 12.24 -7.11 -7.95
N PRO A 7 11.84 -7.92 -8.95
CA PRO A 7 10.54 -7.79 -9.60
C PRO A 7 9.35 -7.92 -8.63
N ILE A 8 9.42 -8.80 -7.63
CA ILE A 8 8.34 -8.98 -6.67
C ILE A 8 8.21 -7.75 -5.78
N THR A 9 9.34 -7.26 -5.25
CA THR A 9 9.38 -6.03 -4.46
C THR A 9 8.87 -4.84 -5.27
N ALA A 10 9.21 -4.75 -6.55
CA ALA A 10 8.73 -3.68 -7.44
C ALA A 10 7.20 -3.72 -7.60
N VAL A 11 6.63 -4.91 -7.84
CA VAL A 11 5.17 -5.09 -7.98
C VAL A 11 4.46 -4.71 -6.69
N VAL A 12 4.96 -5.16 -5.54
CA VAL A 12 4.39 -4.84 -4.21
C VAL A 12 4.39 -3.32 -3.98
N ILE A 13 5.52 -2.65 -4.25
CA ILE A 13 5.64 -1.20 -4.09
C ILE A 13 4.64 -0.47 -4.99
N VAL A 14 4.59 -0.83 -6.28
CA VAL A 14 3.73 -0.17 -7.26
C VAL A 14 2.25 -0.38 -6.93
N PHE A 15 1.87 -1.62 -6.63
CA PHE A 15 0.49 -1.96 -6.29
C PHE A 15 0.01 -1.16 -5.07
N TRP A 16 0.74 -1.23 -3.95
CA TRP A 16 0.30 -0.55 -2.73
C TRP A 16 0.43 0.97 -2.80
N PHE A 17 1.41 1.50 -3.55
CA PHE A 17 1.47 2.93 -3.85
C PHE A 17 0.19 3.40 -4.54
N PHE A 18 -0.20 2.75 -5.65
CA PHE A 18 -1.41 3.14 -6.37
C PHE A 18 -2.67 2.87 -5.57
N PHE A 19 -2.72 1.78 -4.81
CA PHE A 19 -3.83 1.50 -3.90
C PHE A 19 -4.07 2.68 -2.95
N TRP A 20 -3.04 3.14 -2.24
CA TRP A 20 -3.18 4.23 -1.27
C TRP A 20 -3.39 5.58 -1.94
N LEU A 21 -2.66 5.86 -3.03
CA LEU A 21 -2.81 7.11 -3.77
C LEU A 21 -4.23 7.25 -4.32
N LEU A 22 -4.74 6.24 -5.01
CA LEU A 22 -6.05 6.31 -5.64
C LEU A 22 -7.17 6.34 -4.61
N ASN A 23 -7.06 5.62 -3.49
CA ASN A 23 -8.02 5.73 -2.39
C ASN A 23 -8.02 7.11 -1.74
N GLY A 24 -6.83 7.72 -1.58
CA GLY A 24 -6.71 9.08 -1.07
C GLY A 24 -7.36 10.08 -2.02
N LEU A 25 -7.04 10.00 -3.31
CA LEU A 25 -7.62 10.86 -4.35
C LEU A 25 -9.15 10.70 -4.46
N ASP A 26 -9.67 9.49 -4.23
CA ASP A 26 -11.11 9.21 -4.26
C ASP A 26 -11.89 10.12 -3.30
N LYS A 27 -11.31 10.47 -2.15
CA LYS A 27 -11.95 11.34 -1.15
C LYS A 27 -12.04 12.79 -1.57
N PHE A 28 -11.21 13.24 -2.52
CA PHE A 28 -11.20 14.62 -3.02
C PHE A 28 -11.94 14.76 -4.36
N PHE A 29 -11.88 13.73 -5.21
CA PHE A 29 -12.36 13.80 -6.59
C PHE A 29 -13.60 12.96 -6.88
N ALA A 30 -14.17 12.24 -5.89
CA ALA A 30 -15.37 11.43 -6.10
C ALA A 30 -16.47 12.20 -6.84
N ARG A 31 -16.93 11.62 -7.96
CA ARG A 31 -17.98 12.14 -8.86
C ARG A 31 -17.68 13.49 -9.52
N GLN A 32 -16.42 13.88 -9.57
CA GLN A 32 -15.97 15.07 -10.29
C GLN A 32 -15.43 14.71 -11.67
N ASN A 33 -15.58 15.64 -12.62
CA ASN A 33 -14.89 15.58 -13.90
C ASN A 33 -13.48 16.13 -13.70
N VAL A 34 -12.48 15.25 -13.73
CA VAL A 34 -11.06 15.62 -13.61
C VAL A 34 -10.48 15.68 -15.02
N GLY A 35 -10.53 16.87 -15.62
CA GLY A 35 -10.09 17.08 -17.01
C GLY A 35 -10.95 16.29 -17.99
N PHE A 36 -10.37 15.26 -18.62
CA PHE A 36 -11.03 14.41 -19.62
C PHE A 36 -11.59 13.09 -19.05
N VAL A 37 -11.48 12.84 -17.74
CA VAL A 37 -11.97 11.62 -17.09
C VAL A 37 -13.05 11.95 -16.08
N HIS A 38 -14.17 11.22 -16.12
CA HIS A 38 -15.16 11.24 -15.06
C HIS A 38 -14.74 10.26 -13.95
N TRP A 39 -14.53 10.77 -12.73
CA TRP A 39 -14.08 9.97 -11.60
C TRP A 39 -15.28 9.31 -10.89
N TRP A 40 -15.55 8.04 -11.19
CA TRP A 40 -16.69 7.25 -10.65
C TRP A 40 -16.53 6.78 -9.20
N GLY A 41 -15.74 7.49 -8.42
CA GLY A 41 -15.45 7.21 -7.02
C GLY A 41 -16.70 6.98 -6.16
N ASN A 42 -16.50 6.28 -5.04
CA ASN A 42 -17.58 6.00 -4.09
C ASN A 42 -18.10 7.28 -3.45
N HIS A 43 -19.39 7.31 -3.10
CA HIS A 43 -19.97 8.46 -2.39
C HIS A 43 -19.58 8.45 -0.90
N ARG A 44 -18.33 8.82 -0.64
CA ARG A 44 -17.74 8.79 0.71
C ARG A 44 -18.45 9.75 1.67
N VAL A 45 -18.94 10.89 1.18
CA VAL A 45 -19.73 11.84 2.00
C VAL A 45 -21.01 11.19 2.51
N GLU A 46 -21.85 10.66 1.62
CA GLU A 46 -23.11 9.99 1.99
C GLU A 46 -22.88 8.84 2.97
N LYS A 47 -21.83 8.04 2.72
CA LYS A 47 -21.47 6.93 3.59
C LYS A 47 -21.03 7.39 4.98
N PHE A 48 -20.18 8.42 5.07
CA PHE A 48 -19.72 8.95 6.35
C PHE A 48 -20.81 9.72 7.08
N THR A 49 -21.72 10.41 6.39
CA THR A 49 -22.93 10.99 7.02
C THR A 49 -23.72 9.90 7.74
N MET A 50 -23.93 8.75 7.10
CA MET A 50 -24.62 7.61 7.74
C MET A 50 -23.87 7.08 8.98
N TYR A 51 -22.53 7.08 8.98
CA TYR A 51 -21.75 6.68 10.16
C TYR A 51 -21.90 7.69 11.30
N PHE A 52 -21.84 8.98 10.99
CA PHE A 52 -21.97 10.05 11.98
C PHE A 52 -23.36 10.06 12.61
N ASP A 53 -24.40 9.82 11.81
CA ASP A 53 -25.77 9.66 12.31
C ASP A 53 -25.88 8.49 13.31
N ARG A 54 -25.27 7.34 13.00
CA ARG A 54 -25.25 6.17 13.90
C ARG A 54 -24.51 6.44 15.22
N LEU A 55 -23.48 7.27 15.17
CA LEU A 55 -22.67 7.64 16.34
C LEU A 55 -23.23 8.88 17.09
N ALA A 56 -24.33 9.47 16.62
CA ALA A 56 -24.86 10.73 17.11
C ALA A 56 -23.81 11.86 17.13
N LEU A 57 -22.96 11.90 16.11
CA LEU A 57 -21.93 12.92 15.91
C LEU A 57 -22.42 14.01 14.95
N ASP A 58 -21.84 15.21 15.07
CA ASP A 58 -22.17 16.35 14.21
C ASP A 58 -21.79 16.08 12.74
N PRO A 59 -22.73 16.11 11.79
CA PRO A 59 -22.46 15.94 10.36
C PRO A 59 -21.46 16.95 9.78
N ALA A 60 -21.29 18.13 10.40
CA ALA A 60 -20.31 19.13 9.97
C ALA A 60 -18.86 18.62 10.02
N LEU A 61 -18.60 17.57 10.81
CA LEU A 61 -17.27 16.95 10.94
C LEU A 61 -16.98 15.90 9.87
N VAL A 62 -17.95 15.53 9.03
CA VAL A 62 -17.78 14.50 7.98
C VAL A 62 -16.69 14.88 6.99
N GLU A 63 -16.71 16.11 6.48
CA GLU A 63 -15.72 16.58 5.51
C GLU A 63 -14.32 16.62 6.11
N ALA A 64 -14.18 17.16 7.33
CA ALA A 64 -12.90 17.18 8.04
C ALA A 64 -12.35 15.77 8.27
N THR A 65 -13.22 14.81 8.60
CA THR A 65 -12.84 13.40 8.80
C THR A 65 -12.39 12.75 7.50
N LEU A 66 -13.07 13.04 6.38
CA LEU A 66 -12.68 12.54 5.06
C LEU A 66 -11.33 13.11 4.60
N ILE A 67 -11.10 14.41 4.80
CA ILE A 67 -9.81 15.05 4.51
C ILE A 67 -8.71 14.40 5.34
N PHE A 68 -8.94 14.23 6.64
CA PHE A 68 -7.99 13.57 7.53
C PHE A 68 -7.66 12.14 7.07
N ALA A 69 -8.68 11.34 6.75
CA ALA A 69 -8.48 9.99 6.22
C ALA A 69 -7.68 10.01 4.92
N GLY A 70 -7.99 10.92 3.99
CA GLY A 70 -7.24 11.07 2.73
C GLY A 70 -5.77 11.45 2.95
N LEU A 71 -5.47 12.32 3.92
CA LEU A 71 -4.10 12.68 4.28
C LEU A 71 -3.33 11.48 4.88
N VAL A 72 -3.97 10.67 5.72
CA VAL A 72 -3.37 9.44 6.26
C VAL A 72 -3.03 8.47 5.12
N GLU A 73 -3.92 8.30 4.15
CA GLU A 73 -3.71 7.44 3.00
C GLU A 73 -2.58 7.94 2.09
N PHE A 74 -2.51 9.25 1.82
CA PHE A 74 -1.36 9.83 1.12
C PHE A 74 -0.06 9.68 1.89
N GLY A 75 -0.11 9.76 3.23
CA GLY A 75 1.01 9.44 4.10
C GLY A 75 1.52 8.02 3.85
N ALA A 76 0.62 7.03 3.84
CA ALA A 76 0.96 5.63 3.55
C ALA A 76 1.53 5.46 2.13
N ALA A 77 0.95 6.11 1.12
CA ALA A 77 1.49 6.12 -0.24
C ALA A 77 2.93 6.68 -0.28
N GLY A 78 3.21 7.73 0.50
CA GLY A 78 4.53 8.36 0.60
C GLY A 78 5.63 7.40 1.06
N PHE A 79 5.34 6.46 1.96
CA PHE A 79 6.30 5.43 2.35
C PHE A 79 6.66 4.50 1.18
N PHE A 80 5.70 4.15 0.32
CA PHE A 80 5.98 3.37 -0.89
C PHE A 80 6.75 4.18 -1.93
N VAL A 81 6.51 5.48 -2.07
CA VAL A 81 7.35 6.36 -2.91
C VAL A 81 8.80 6.33 -2.44
N TRP A 82 9.04 6.38 -1.13
CA TRP A 82 10.38 6.32 -0.59
C TRP A 82 11.08 4.98 -0.90
N ALA A 83 10.37 3.86 -0.73
CA ALA A 83 10.86 2.55 -1.12
C ALA A 83 11.15 2.47 -2.64
N ALA A 84 10.27 3.05 -3.47
CA ALA A 84 10.44 3.11 -4.92
C ALA A 84 11.69 3.90 -5.32
N ILE A 85 11.93 5.06 -4.71
CA ILE A 85 13.12 5.88 -4.98
C ILE A 85 14.40 5.09 -4.69
N LYS A 86 14.46 4.38 -3.55
CA LYS A 86 15.62 3.52 -3.24
C LYS A 86 15.78 2.39 -4.25
N LEU A 87 14.68 1.75 -4.65
CA LEU A 87 14.72 0.67 -5.65
C LEU A 87 15.24 1.17 -6.99
N LEU A 88 14.77 2.33 -7.45
CA LEU A 88 15.20 2.94 -8.71
C LEU A 88 16.67 3.38 -8.68
N ARG A 89 17.14 3.89 -7.53
CA ARG A 89 18.54 4.26 -7.31
C ARG A 89 19.47 3.06 -7.05
N GLY A 90 18.93 1.85 -6.89
CA GLY A 90 19.72 0.66 -6.59
C GLY A 90 20.40 0.71 -5.21
N GLU A 91 19.86 1.50 -4.28
CA GLU A 91 20.43 1.65 -2.94
C GLU A 91 20.16 0.41 -2.06
N PRO A 92 21.03 0.10 -1.09
CA PRO A 92 20.75 -0.93 -0.11
C PRO A 92 19.56 -0.54 0.79
N GLY A 93 18.90 -1.56 1.33
CA GLY A 93 17.78 -1.40 2.28
C GLY A 93 16.41 -1.20 1.64
N VAL A 94 16.22 -1.56 0.36
CA VAL A 94 14.89 -1.53 -0.29
C VAL A 94 13.89 -2.39 0.47
N ALA A 95 14.21 -3.66 0.75
CA ALA A 95 13.34 -4.59 1.46
C ALA A 95 12.86 -4.00 2.80
N TYR A 96 13.80 -3.51 3.62
CA TYR A 96 13.48 -2.85 4.89
C TYR A 96 12.53 -1.64 4.74
N ARG A 97 12.71 -0.79 3.71
CA ARG A 97 11.80 0.34 3.48
C ARG A 97 10.42 -0.10 3.00
N THR A 98 10.37 -1.15 2.18
CA THR A 98 9.10 -1.76 1.78
C THR A 98 8.39 -2.38 2.98
N ASP A 99 9.11 -3.06 3.87
CA ASP A 99 8.56 -3.63 5.10
C ASP A 99 8.00 -2.55 6.03
N LEU A 100 8.70 -1.41 6.15
CA LEU A 100 8.20 -0.26 6.89
C LEU A 100 6.90 0.30 6.27
N ALA A 101 6.85 0.43 4.94
CA ALA A 101 5.64 0.89 4.23
C ALA A 101 4.46 -0.06 4.43
N ILE A 102 4.71 -1.38 4.38
CA ILE A 102 3.73 -2.42 4.68
C ILE A 102 3.26 -2.31 6.14
N THR A 103 4.18 -2.14 7.08
CA THR A 103 3.85 -2.00 8.51
C THR A 103 2.96 -0.78 8.79
N VAL A 104 3.28 0.36 8.19
CA VAL A 104 2.45 1.57 8.27
C VAL A 104 1.06 1.31 7.69
N SER A 105 0.98 0.63 6.54
CA SER A 105 -0.29 0.28 5.90
C SER A 105 -1.15 -0.62 6.78
N ILE A 106 -0.55 -1.63 7.42
CA ILE A 106 -1.23 -2.49 8.39
C ILE A 106 -1.76 -1.67 9.56
N ALA A 107 -0.97 -0.74 10.10
CA ALA A 107 -1.41 0.11 11.21
C ALA A 107 -2.61 1.00 10.81
N VAL A 108 -2.59 1.56 9.60
CA VAL A 108 -3.73 2.35 9.07
C VAL A 108 -4.99 1.48 8.95
N PHE A 109 -4.88 0.30 8.34
CA PHE A 109 -6.03 -0.61 8.23
C PHE A 109 -6.50 -1.17 9.56
N LEU A 110 -5.62 -1.36 10.54
CA LEU A 110 -6.03 -1.71 11.90
C LEU A 110 -6.87 -0.58 12.52
N GLY A 111 -6.48 0.68 12.31
CA GLY A 111 -7.30 1.83 12.69
C GLY A 111 -8.68 1.82 12.02
N PHE A 112 -8.72 1.56 10.70
CA PHE A 112 -9.98 1.49 9.96
C PHE A 112 -10.86 0.31 10.41
N THR A 113 -10.31 -0.88 10.62
CA THR A 113 -11.08 -2.03 11.11
C THR A 113 -11.66 -1.80 12.51
N ILE A 114 -10.92 -1.13 13.40
CA ILE A 114 -11.46 -0.71 14.71
C ILE A 114 -12.65 0.24 14.50
N PHE A 115 -12.50 1.23 13.63
CA PHE A 115 -13.57 2.16 13.30
C PHE A 115 -14.80 1.44 12.71
N ASP A 116 -14.61 0.52 11.77
CA ASP A 116 -15.68 -0.25 11.13
C ASP A 116 -16.50 -1.07 12.14
N VAL A 117 -15.84 -1.65 13.15
CA VAL A 117 -16.53 -2.34 14.24
C VAL A 117 -17.38 -1.38 15.06
N ILE A 118 -16.86 -0.18 15.36
CA ILE A 118 -17.56 0.84 16.15
C ILE A 118 -18.79 1.38 15.39
N VAL A 119 -18.68 1.67 14.09
CA VAL A 119 -19.80 2.17 13.27
C VAL A 119 -20.74 1.06 12.75
N GLY A 120 -20.33 -0.20 12.95
CA GLY A 120 -21.09 -1.37 12.54
C GLY A 120 -21.09 -1.64 11.04
N ASP A 121 -20.06 -1.22 10.30
CA ASP A 121 -19.92 -1.53 8.86
C ASP A 121 -19.17 -2.86 8.67
N ARG A 122 -19.93 -3.95 8.52
CA ARG A 122 -19.35 -5.29 8.35
C ARG A 122 -18.74 -5.53 6.98
N ALA A 123 -19.15 -4.78 5.96
CA ALA A 123 -18.60 -4.92 4.62
C ALA A 123 -17.20 -4.30 4.55
N GLU A 124 -17.04 -3.07 5.06
CA GLU A 124 -15.73 -2.41 5.15
C GLU A 124 -14.78 -3.18 6.09
N LEU A 125 -15.29 -3.70 7.21
CA LEU A 125 -14.50 -4.52 8.12
C LEU A 125 -13.87 -5.73 7.41
N LEU A 126 -14.65 -6.43 6.57
CA LEU A 126 -14.18 -7.58 5.81
C LEU A 126 -13.14 -7.15 4.76
N GLU A 127 -13.38 -6.06 4.06
CA GLU A 127 -12.50 -5.50 3.04
C GLU A 127 -11.14 -5.09 3.64
N HIS A 128 -11.15 -4.25 4.69
CA HIS A 128 -9.93 -3.83 5.38
C HIS A 128 -9.18 -5.00 6.04
N SER A 129 -9.88 -5.96 6.63
CA SER A 129 -9.24 -7.17 7.19
C SER A 129 -8.57 -8.02 6.10
N THR A 130 -9.19 -8.11 4.93
CA THR A 130 -8.61 -8.81 3.78
C THR A 130 -7.34 -8.11 3.30
N TYR A 131 -7.33 -6.77 3.26
CA TYR A 131 -6.13 -6.01 2.90
C TYR A 131 -4.98 -6.21 3.87
N ILE A 132 -5.24 -6.32 5.17
CA ILE A 132 -4.22 -6.71 6.15
C ILE A 132 -3.63 -8.08 5.80
N GLY A 133 -4.47 -9.06 5.45
CA GLY A 133 -4.02 -10.38 4.99
C GLY A 133 -3.11 -10.30 3.75
N VAL A 134 -3.52 -9.52 2.74
CA VAL A 134 -2.72 -9.34 1.51
C VAL A 134 -1.41 -8.59 1.78
N LEU A 135 -1.39 -7.64 2.73
CA LEU A 135 -0.16 -6.97 3.18
C LEU A 135 0.80 -7.94 3.87
N LEU A 136 0.30 -8.84 4.71
CA LEU A 136 1.13 -9.88 5.33
C LEU A 136 1.73 -10.82 4.28
N VAL A 137 0.95 -11.22 3.27
CA VAL A 137 1.47 -12.00 2.13
C VAL A 137 2.51 -11.20 1.33
N SER A 138 2.28 -9.90 1.13
CA SER A 138 3.22 -9.00 0.45
C SER A 138 4.55 -8.91 1.21
N PHE A 139 4.50 -8.82 2.54
CA PHE A 139 5.68 -8.82 3.41
C PHE A 139 6.48 -10.12 3.26
N LEU A 140 5.79 -11.26 3.31
CA LEU A 140 6.44 -12.56 3.09
C LEU A 140 7.07 -12.67 1.71
N ALA A 141 6.41 -12.16 0.67
CA ALA A 141 6.91 -12.18 -0.70
C ALA A 141 8.18 -11.32 -0.86
N VAL A 142 8.21 -10.10 -0.29
CA VAL A 142 9.39 -9.22 -0.27
C VAL A 142 10.54 -9.87 0.50
N SER A 143 10.25 -10.44 1.68
CA SER A 143 11.23 -11.13 2.52
C SER A 143 11.85 -12.34 1.80
N ALA A 144 11.03 -13.17 1.16
CA ALA A 144 11.48 -14.32 0.40
C ALA A 144 12.37 -13.91 -0.79
N GLU A 145 11.97 -12.90 -1.57
CA GLU A 145 12.80 -12.41 -2.67
C GLU A 145 14.15 -11.87 -2.20
N SER A 146 14.16 -11.14 -1.07
CA SER A 146 15.39 -10.65 -0.46
C SER A 146 16.31 -11.80 -0.02
N PHE A 147 15.75 -12.84 0.60
CA PHE A 147 16.50 -14.02 1.03
C PHE A 147 17.10 -14.81 -0.14
N PHE A 148 16.30 -15.16 -1.15
CA PHE A 148 16.80 -15.90 -2.32
C PHE A 148 17.86 -15.13 -3.10
N ARG A 149 17.75 -13.80 -3.13
CA ARG A 149 18.77 -12.96 -3.75
C ARG A 149 20.08 -12.98 -2.98
N HIS A 150 20.02 -12.92 -1.65
CA HIS A 150 21.22 -13.06 -0.82
C HIS A 150 21.93 -14.39 -1.08
N LEU A 151 21.18 -15.50 -1.17
CA LEU A 151 21.73 -16.81 -1.55
C LEU A 151 22.38 -16.80 -2.94
N LYS A 152 21.72 -16.18 -3.93
CA LYS A 152 22.26 -16.07 -5.29
C LYS A 152 23.55 -15.24 -5.34
N ASP A 153 23.63 -14.17 -4.55
CA ASP A 153 24.81 -13.32 -4.48
C ASP A 153 25.98 -14.09 -3.82
N LEU A 154 25.73 -14.88 -2.76
CA LEU A 154 26.73 -15.79 -2.16
C LEU A 154 27.23 -16.84 -3.16
N ASP A 155 26.32 -17.45 -3.91
CA ASP A 155 26.66 -18.48 -4.90
C ASP A 155 27.47 -17.92 -6.07
N SER A 156 27.18 -16.68 -6.50
CA SER A 156 27.95 -16.00 -7.55
C SER A 156 29.41 -15.71 -7.17
N GLN A 157 29.71 -15.67 -5.86
CA GLN A 157 31.06 -15.48 -5.32
C GLN A 157 31.78 -16.81 -5.02
N SER A 158 31.06 -17.94 -5.11
CA SER A 158 31.62 -19.27 -4.94
C SER A 158 32.42 -19.67 -6.18
N THR A 159 33.71 -20.01 -5.98
CA THR A 159 34.60 -20.53 -7.03
C THR A 159 34.22 -21.92 -7.52
N LEU A 160 33.22 -22.56 -6.89
CA LEU A 160 32.73 -23.88 -7.26
C LEU A 160 31.70 -23.83 -8.40
N ASN A 161 31.11 -22.66 -8.71
CA ASN A 161 30.11 -22.57 -9.77
C ASN A 161 30.70 -22.12 -11.11
N ARG A 162 30.69 -23.07 -12.05
CA ARG A 162 30.93 -22.87 -13.48
C ARG A 162 30.08 -21.70 -13.97
N HIS A 163 30.69 -20.81 -14.75
CA HIS A 163 30.00 -19.67 -15.36
C HIS A 163 28.68 -20.11 -16.01
N TYR A 164 27.57 -19.46 -15.63
CA TYR A 164 26.28 -19.60 -16.30
C TYR A 164 25.92 -18.28 -17.03
N PRO A 165 25.42 -18.33 -18.28
CA PRO A 165 25.27 -19.54 -19.09
C PRO A 165 26.64 -20.15 -19.42
N PRO A 166 26.73 -21.48 -19.57
CA PRO A 166 27.94 -22.09 -20.10
C PRO A 166 28.23 -21.41 -21.44
N LYS A 167 29.48 -20.98 -21.62
CA LYS A 167 29.93 -20.44 -22.91
C LYS A 167 29.57 -21.47 -23.99
N ALA A 168 28.90 -21.00 -25.04
CA ALA A 168 28.57 -21.79 -26.22
C ALA A 168 29.83 -22.35 -26.87
#